data_AF-A0A559PL46-F1
#
_entry.id   AF-A0A559PL46-F1
#
_cell.length_a   1.000
_cell.length_b   1.000
_cell.length_c   1.000
_cell.angle_alpha   90.00
_cell.angle_beta   90.00
_cell.angle_gamma   90.00
#
_symmetry.space_group_name_H-M   'P 1'
#
loop_
_entity.id
_entity.type
_entity.pdbx_description
1 polymer ?
#
loop_
_entity_poly.entity_id
_entity_poly.type
_entity_poly.pdbx_seq_one_letter_code
_entity_poly.pdbx_strand_id
1 'polypeptide(L)' 'MPFQLEIPKDKQPRPEQEWGFTIWEFILENKWYILAIVLIVGIFLYSRNYIKKH' A
#
# COMPACT_ATOMS: atom_id res chain seq x y z
N MET A 1 23.95 13.09 41.71
CA MET A 1 23.21 13.49 40.50
C MET A 1 23.52 12.47 39.42
N PRO A 2 22.60 11.60 38.99
CA PRO A 2 22.94 10.56 38.02
C PRO A 2 23.14 11.21 36.64
N PHE A 3 24.22 10.79 35.97
CA PHE A 3 24.55 11.17 34.60
C PHE A 3 23.44 10.69 33.67
N GLN A 4 22.73 11.61 33.03
CA GLN A 4 21.85 11.26 31.91
C GLN A 4 22.75 10.92 30.72
N LEU A 5 22.86 9.63 30.40
CA LEU A 5 23.40 9.16 29.14
C LEU A 5 22.62 9.88 28.03
N GLU A 6 23.27 10.72 27.23
CA GLU A 6 22.63 11.36 26.08
C GLU A 6 22.15 10.26 25.14
N ILE A 7 20.85 9.93 25.23
CA ILE A 7 20.21 9.06 24.26
C ILE A 7 20.45 9.72 22.90
N PRO A 8 21.02 9.00 21.91
CA PRO A 8 21.27 9.56 20.59
C PRO A 8 19.98 10.20 20.10
N LYS A 9 20.06 11.51 19.85
CA LYS A 9 18.94 12.30 19.35
C LYS A 9 18.39 11.58 18.13
N ASP A 10 17.08 11.38 18.07
CA ASP A 10 16.45 10.72 16.93
C ASP A 10 17.00 11.31 15.64
N LYS A 11 17.55 10.42 14.81
CA LYS A 11 18.13 10.81 13.53
C LYS A 11 17.02 11.51 12.76
N GLN A 12 17.26 12.75 12.34
CA GLN A 12 16.28 13.46 11.53
C GLN A 12 15.92 12.57 10.34
N PRO A 13 14.63 12.29 10.11
CA PRO A 13 14.21 11.52 8.96
C PRO A 13 14.78 12.20 7.72
N ARG A 14 15.36 11.41 6.82
CA ARG A 14 15.74 11.93 5.50
C ARG A 14 14.45 12.42 4.81
N PRO A 15 14.52 13.33 3.83
CA PRO A 15 13.32 13.83 3.14
C PRO A 15 12.40 12.72 2.61
N GLU A 16 13.00 11.61 2.19
CA GLU A 16 12.36 10.35 1.77
C GLU A 16 11.67 9.53 2.88
N GLN A 17 11.81 9.93 4.15
CA GLN A 17 11.23 9.30 5.34
C GLN A 17 10.24 10.21 6.07
N GLU A 18 10.09 11.46 5.64
CA GLU A 18 9.25 12.46 6.32
C GLU A 18 7.75 12.23 6.10
N TRP A 19 7.38 11.54 5.01
CA TRP A 19 6.00 11.19 4.73
C TRP A 19 5.97 9.78 4.14
N GLY A 20 5.24 8.89 4.81
CA GLY A 20 5.05 7.51 4.36
C GLY A 20 4.50 7.40 2.93
N PHE A 21 4.54 6.17 2.43
CA PHE A 21 4.25 5.75 1.06
C PHE A 21 3.35 6.71 0.25
N THR A 22 3.77 7.07 -0.96
CA THR A 22 2.91 7.82 -1.88
C THR A 22 1.94 6.88 -2.59
N ILE A 23 0.72 7.35 -2.90
CA ILE A 23 -0.30 6.55 -3.63
C ILE A 23 0.28 5.98 -4.93
N TRP A 24 1.16 6.73 -5.59
CA TRP A 24 1.82 6.30 -6.81
C TRP A 24 2.80 5.14 -6.58
N GLU A 25 3.64 5.23 -5.55
CA GLU A 25 4.54 4.14 -5.15
C GLU A 25 3.76 2.88 -4.82
N PHE A 26 2.65 2.99 -4.08
CA PHE A 26 1.81 1.84 -3.77
C PHE A 26 1.23 1.18 -5.02
N ILE A 27 0.73 1.97 -5.98
CA ILE A 27 0.19 1.42 -7.21
C ILE A 27 1.29 0.73 -8.02
N LEU A 28 2.48 1.32 -8.12
CA LEU A 28 3.60 0.76 -8.86
C LEU A 28 4.14 -0.53 -8.21
N GLU A 29 4.32 -0.53 -6.90
CA GLU A 29 4.81 -1.68 -6.14
C GLU A 29 3.78 -2.83 -6.13
N ASN A 30 2.48 -2.52 -6.12
CA ASN A 30 1.41 -3.50 -6.00
C ASN A 30 0.65 -3.76 -7.32
N LYS A 31 1.21 -3.37 -8.46
CA LYS A 31 0.55 -3.46 -9.78
C LYS A 31 -0.04 -4.85 -10.09
N TRP A 32 0.65 -5.91 -9.69
CA TRP A 32 0.21 -7.29 -9.91
C TRP A 32 -0.96 -7.70 -9.01
N TYR A 33 -0.96 -7.26 -7.75
CA TYR A 33 -2.08 -7.48 -6.84
C TYR A 33 -3.32 -6.73 -7.31
N ILE A 34 -3.16 -5.48 -7.75
CA ILE A 34 -4.24 -4.68 -8.31
C ILE A 34 -4.82 -5.36 -9.56
N LEU A 35 -3.96 -5.85 -10.47
CA LEU A 35 -4.40 -6.61 -11.65
C LEU A 35 -5.21 -7.86 -11.27
N ALA A 36 -4.74 -8.62 -10.28
CA ALA A 36 -5.44 -9.82 -9.82
C ALA A 36 -6.83 -9.51 -9.25
N ILE A 37 -6.94 -8.46 -8.43
CA ILE A 37 -8.23 -7.99 -7.90
C ILE A 37 -9.17 -7.59 -9.03
N VAL A 38 -8.69 -6.83 -10.02
CA VAL A 38 -9.50 -6.41 -11.18
C VAL A 38 -9.99 -7.62 -11.97
N LEU A 39 -9.15 -8.64 -12.18
CA LEU A 39 -9.55 -9.87 -12.87
C LEU A 39 -10.64 -10.63 -12.10
N ILE A 40 -10.48 -10.80 -10.79
CA ILE A 40 -11.46 -11.49 -9.94
C ILE A 40 -12.81 -10.76 -9.98
N VAL A 41 -12.80 -9.43 -9.82
CA VAL A 41 -14.01 -8.61 -9.89
C VAL A 41 -14.64 -8.69 -11.27
N GLY A 42 -13.85 -8.65 -12.34
CA GLY A 42 -14.32 -8.79 -13.72
C GLY A 42 -15.02 -10.13 -13.97
N ILE A 43 -14.40 -11.24 -13.55
CA ILE A 43 -14.97 -12.59 -13.66
C ILE A 43 -16.25 -12.69 -12.84
N PHE A 44 -16.26 -12.18 -11.60
CA PHE A 44 -17.43 -12.19 -10.73
C PHE A 44 -18.61 -11.44 -11.36
N LEU A 45 -18.39 -10.22 -11.85
CA LEU A 45 -19.43 -9.41 -12.50
C LEU A 45 -19.91 -10.06 -13.80
N TYR A 46 -19.00 -10.62 -14.59
CA TYR A 46 -19.34 -11.36 -15.80
C TYR A 46 -20.24 -12.56 -15.47
N SER A 47 -19.83 -13.41 -14.53
CA SER A 47 -20.59 -14.58 -14.08
C SER A 47 -21.95 -14.17 -13.51
N ARG A 48 -22.00 -13.14 -12.66
CA ARG A 48 -23.26 -12.63 -12.12
C ARG A 48 -24.22 -12.16 -13.22
N ASN A 49 -23.72 -11.43 -14.21
CA ASN A 49 -24.54 -10.96 -15.32
C ASN A 49 -24.99 -12.10 -16.23
N TYR A 50 -24.15 -13.11 -16.43
CA TYR A 50 -24.49 -14.33 -17.16
C TYR A 50 -25.62 -15.10 -16.46
N ILE A 51 -25.51 -15.33 -15.15
CA ILE A 51 -26.55 -15.99 -14.34
C ILE A 51 -27.86 -15.22 -14.32
N LYS A 52 -27.83 -13.88 -14.33
CA LYS A 52 -29.06 -13.08 -14.38
C LYS A 52 -29.80 -13.15 -15.72
N LYS A 53 -29.09 -13.49 -16.79
CA LYS A 53 -29.62 -13.48 -18.16
C LYS A 53 -30.20 -14.84 -18.59
N HIS A 54 -29.88 -15.91 -17.86
CA HIS A 54 -30.29 -17.29 -18.12
C HIS A 54 -31.09 -17.83 -16.94
#